data_AF-F7YXE7-F1
#
_entry.id   AF-F7YXE7-F1
#
_cell.length_a   1.000
_cell.length_b   1.000
_cell.length_c   1.000
_cell.angle_alpha   90.00
_cell.angle_beta   90.00
_cell.angle_gamma   90.00
#
_symmetry.space_group_name_H-M   'P 1'
#
loop_
_entity.id
_entity.type
_entity.pdbx_description
1 polymer ?
#
loop_
_entity_poly.entity_id
_entity_poly.type
_entity_poly.pdbx_seq_one_letter_code
_entity_poly.pdbx_strand_id
1 'polypeptide(L)'
;MKEVMKLKIGVVGGIFLDIYIYGEKPHSVEIIEDCGGAGLNVAFGFKKLGHDVLFFSNIGDDYKGRMIIERLKKENFDVSNIAICQADTGIHIAYNERTIAVKRGTNDLPVKLNHQILSSCDAIFVNTEVPLETVVEVLKVHRNKKIFLEAGPRRICEDAIKAFAEDVVTIGNLQECEKIRCDVVKMGYKGAKWDELFVEGDGQEYKYTIGCGDLFDVILIDCLLKGGSREDCLKKAVLVAQEMAKSIKGAFNKMRLLAAFAEKML
;
A
#
# COMPACT_ATOMS: atom_id res chain seq x y z
N MET A 1 -17.94 24.37 -4.69
CA MET A 1 -17.20 23.15 -4.32
C MET A 1 -16.68 22.55 -5.62
N LYS A 2 -15.36 22.42 -5.81
CA LYS A 2 -14.84 21.65 -6.95
C LYS A 2 -15.25 20.21 -6.74
N GLU A 3 -15.90 19.62 -7.72
CA GLU A 3 -16.31 18.21 -7.69
C GLU A 3 -15.04 17.35 -7.57
N VAL A 4 -14.90 16.61 -6.47
CA VAL A 4 -13.75 15.73 -6.27
C VAL A 4 -13.94 14.57 -7.23
N MET A 5 -13.04 14.44 -8.22
CA MET A 5 -13.10 13.35 -9.17
C MET A 5 -13.04 12.00 -8.43
N LYS A 6 -14.15 11.25 -8.50
CA LYS A 6 -14.29 9.96 -7.84
C LYS A 6 -14.03 8.84 -8.85
N LEU A 7 -12.92 8.14 -8.67
CA LEU A 7 -12.52 6.99 -9.48
C LEU A 7 -12.87 5.68 -8.78
N LYS A 8 -13.00 4.63 -9.57
CA LYS A 8 -13.11 3.24 -9.13
C LYS A 8 -11.74 2.56 -9.24
N ILE A 9 -11.14 2.22 -8.10
CA ILE A 9 -9.79 1.65 -8.03
C ILE A 9 -9.86 0.21 -7.52
N GLY A 10 -9.32 -0.73 -8.30
CA GLY A 10 -9.13 -2.11 -7.86
C GLY A 10 -7.80 -2.23 -7.12
N VAL A 11 -7.80 -2.81 -5.93
CA VAL A 11 -6.57 -3.04 -5.15
C VAL A 11 -6.44 -4.51 -4.83
N VAL A 12 -5.31 -5.11 -5.17
CA VAL A 12 -5.00 -6.52 -4.89
C VAL A 12 -3.76 -6.58 -4.02
N GLY A 13 -3.88 -7.08 -2.80
CA GLY A 13 -2.74 -7.08 -1.88
C GLY A 13 -3.01 -7.82 -0.58
N GLY A 14 -2.04 -7.82 0.33
CA GLY A 14 -2.09 -8.60 1.56
C GLY A 14 -2.84 -7.93 2.71
N ILE A 15 -3.21 -8.73 3.71
CA ILE A 15 -3.72 -8.30 5.01
C ILE A 15 -2.85 -8.90 6.11
N PHE A 16 -2.44 -8.06 7.05
CA PHE A 16 -1.75 -8.47 8.26
C PHE A 16 -2.47 -7.90 9.49
N LEU A 17 -2.36 -8.61 10.61
CA LEU A 17 -2.40 -7.98 11.93
C LEU A 17 -1.01 -7.42 12.22
N ASP A 18 -0.90 -6.10 12.30
CA ASP A 18 0.35 -5.44 12.65
C ASP A 18 0.43 -5.28 14.17
N ILE A 19 1.57 -5.68 14.74
CA ILE A 19 1.89 -5.51 16.15
C ILE A 19 3.14 -4.64 16.23
N TYR A 20 2.97 -3.41 16.72
CA TYR A 20 4.05 -2.46 16.93
C TYR A 20 4.43 -2.43 18.41
N ILE A 21 5.72 -2.57 18.69
CA ILE A 21 6.28 -2.51 20.05
C ILE A 21 7.23 -1.32 20.11
N TYR A 22 6.92 -0.32 20.95
CA TYR A 22 7.74 0.88 21.13
C TYR A 22 8.29 0.97 22.56
N GLY A 23 9.55 1.35 22.69
CA GLY A 23 10.25 1.46 23.98
C GLY A 23 11.38 0.44 24.11
N GLU A 24 12.16 0.57 25.18
CA GLU A 24 13.41 -0.22 25.37
C GLU A 24 13.34 -1.19 26.55
N LYS A 25 12.45 -0.94 27.52
CA LYS A 25 12.35 -1.72 28.75
C LYS A 25 11.12 -2.64 28.67
N PRO A 26 11.26 -3.97 28.82
CA PRO A 26 10.15 -4.92 28.62
C PRO A 26 8.86 -4.61 29.39
N HIS A 27 8.96 -4.06 30.61
CA HIS A 27 7.80 -3.71 31.45
C HIS A 27 7.34 -2.24 31.28
N SER A 28 7.77 -1.56 30.23
CA SER A 28 7.41 -0.17 29.94
C SER A 28 7.25 0.09 28.44
N VAL A 29 7.13 -0.96 27.64
CA VAL A 29 6.85 -0.84 26.20
C VAL A 29 5.39 -0.48 25.97
N GLU A 30 5.14 0.28 24.92
CA GLU A 30 3.82 0.46 24.33
C GLU A 30 3.63 -0.61 23.25
N ILE A 31 2.51 -1.33 23.29
CA ILE A 31 2.15 -2.32 22.27
C ILE A 31 0.88 -1.83 21.58
N ILE A 32 0.94 -1.71 20.26
CA ILE A 32 -0.18 -1.30 19.41
C ILE A 32 -0.50 -2.45 18.46
N GLU A 33 -1.75 -2.90 18.46
CA GLU A 33 -2.26 -3.86 17.48
C GLU A 33 -3.22 -3.14 16.54
N ASP A 34 -2.91 -3.09 15.25
CA ASP A 34 -3.79 -2.50 14.23
C ASP A 34 -3.90 -3.36 12.96
N CYS A 35 -4.85 -3.02 12.09
CA CYS A 35 -4.89 -3.59 10.75
C CYS A 35 -3.61 -3.22 10.00
N GLY A 36 -3.20 -4.05 9.06
CA GLY A 36 -2.00 -3.81 8.27
C GLY A 36 -1.93 -4.63 7.00
N GLY A 37 -0.75 -4.62 6.39
CA GLY A 37 -0.52 -5.03 5.01
C GLY A 37 -0.55 -3.83 4.07
N ALA A 38 0.51 -3.69 3.28
CA ALA A 38 0.67 -2.59 2.33
C ALA A 38 -0.52 -2.52 1.34
N GLY A 39 -1.03 -3.67 0.90
CA GLY A 39 -2.23 -3.72 0.05
C GLY A 39 -3.47 -3.11 0.72
N LEU A 40 -3.74 -3.51 1.97
CA LEU A 40 -4.84 -2.95 2.76
C LEU A 40 -4.65 -1.46 3.05
N ASN A 41 -3.42 -1.04 3.40
CA ASN A 41 -3.10 0.35 3.69
C ASN A 41 -3.36 1.23 2.46
N VAL A 42 -2.89 0.81 1.28
CA VAL A 42 -3.12 1.53 0.02
C VAL A 42 -4.61 1.60 -0.32
N ALA A 43 -5.34 0.48 -0.21
CA ALA A 43 -6.78 0.46 -0.44
C ALA A 43 -7.53 1.42 0.50
N PHE A 44 -7.18 1.41 1.77
CA PHE A 44 -7.77 2.27 2.77
C PHE A 44 -7.44 3.75 2.56
N GLY A 45 -6.20 4.04 2.13
CA GLY A 45 -5.76 5.38 1.74
C GLY A 45 -6.59 5.97 0.60
N PHE A 46 -6.78 5.22 -0.50
CA PHE A 46 -7.66 5.67 -1.60
C PHE A 46 -9.10 5.91 -1.16
N LYS A 47 -9.63 5.06 -0.27
CA LYS A 47 -10.96 5.26 0.33
C LYS A 47 -11.01 6.56 1.13
N LYS A 48 -9.97 6.89 1.91
CA LYS A 48 -9.91 8.13 2.69
C LYS A 48 -9.78 9.36 1.80
N LEU A 49 -9.20 9.24 0.61
CA LEU A 49 -9.18 10.28 -0.43
C LEU A 49 -10.48 10.38 -1.26
N GLY A 50 -11.49 9.57 -0.95
CA GLY A 50 -12.84 9.68 -1.51
C GLY A 50 -13.13 8.80 -2.73
N HIS A 51 -12.20 7.92 -3.12
CA HIS A 51 -12.40 6.98 -4.23
C HIS A 51 -13.31 5.81 -3.88
N ASP A 52 -13.91 5.19 -4.90
CA ASP A 52 -14.57 3.89 -4.78
C ASP A 52 -13.50 2.79 -4.89
N VAL A 53 -13.37 1.96 -3.85
CA VAL A 53 -12.26 1.02 -3.74
C VAL A 53 -12.79 -0.40 -3.66
N LEU A 54 -12.31 -1.26 -4.55
CA LEU A 54 -12.55 -2.69 -4.52
C LEU A 54 -11.28 -3.41 -4.10
N PHE A 55 -11.26 -3.91 -2.87
CA PHE A 55 -10.09 -4.58 -2.30
C PHE A 55 -10.22 -6.10 -2.34
N PHE A 56 -9.35 -6.74 -3.12
CA PHE A 56 -9.27 -8.19 -3.27
C PHE A 56 -8.11 -8.72 -2.42
N SER A 57 -8.43 -9.60 -1.47
CA SER A 57 -7.44 -10.20 -0.57
C SER A 57 -7.96 -11.50 0.05
N ASN A 58 -7.11 -12.14 0.85
CA ASN A 58 -7.43 -13.36 1.60
C ASN A 58 -7.21 -13.11 3.09
N ILE A 59 -8.11 -13.60 3.93
CA ILE A 59 -8.01 -13.53 5.39
C ILE A 59 -8.33 -14.88 6.03
N GLY A 60 -7.71 -15.17 7.17
CA GLY A 60 -7.92 -16.44 7.85
C GLY A 60 -9.23 -16.50 8.62
N ASP A 61 -9.80 -17.70 8.77
CA ASP A 61 -10.91 -17.95 9.70
C ASP A 61 -10.42 -18.09 11.16
N ASP A 62 -9.70 -17.08 11.62
CA ASP A 62 -9.15 -17.00 12.97
C ASP A 62 -9.60 -15.73 13.69
N TYR A 63 -9.24 -15.59 14.97
CA TYR A 63 -9.66 -14.43 15.77
C TYR A 63 -9.12 -13.11 15.19
N LYS A 64 -7.92 -13.14 14.59
CA LYS A 64 -7.28 -11.97 13.97
C LYS A 64 -8.07 -11.53 12.75
N GLY A 65 -8.46 -12.48 11.91
CA GLY A 65 -9.26 -12.24 10.73
C GLY A 65 -10.62 -11.63 11.08
N ARG A 66 -11.33 -12.22 12.04
CA ARG A 66 -12.60 -11.66 12.54
C ARG A 66 -12.43 -10.25 13.09
N MET A 67 -11.40 -10.02 13.91
CA MET A 67 -11.09 -8.69 14.46
C MET A 67 -10.81 -7.65 13.37
N ILE A 68 -10.01 -7.98 12.35
CA ILE A 68 -9.69 -7.08 11.24
C ILE A 68 -10.96 -6.75 10.45
N ILE A 69 -11.78 -7.74 10.10
CA ILE A 69 -13.04 -7.53 9.39
C ILE A 69 -13.97 -6.60 10.19
N GLU A 70 -14.11 -6.80 11.49
CA GLU A 70 -14.93 -5.92 12.35
C GLU A 70 -14.40 -4.49 12.38
N ARG A 71 -13.07 -4.29 12.48
CA ARG A 71 -12.45 -2.96 12.45
C ARG A 71 -12.66 -2.25 11.12
N LEU A 72 -12.47 -2.96 10.00
CA LEU A 72 -12.70 -2.42 8.66
C LEU A 72 -14.16 -1.99 8.46
N LYS A 73 -15.12 -2.81 8.92
CA LYS A 73 -16.55 -2.45 8.89
C LYS A 73 -16.85 -1.20 9.72
N LYS A 74 -16.26 -1.07 10.93
CA LYS A 74 -16.40 0.16 11.76
C LYS A 74 -15.85 1.40 11.08
N GLU A 75 -14.80 1.24 10.26
CA GLU A 75 -14.25 2.31 9.43
C GLU A 75 -15.06 2.55 8.13
N ASN A 76 -16.20 1.87 7.92
CA ASN A 76 -17.00 1.88 6.69
C ASN A 76 -16.21 1.46 5.44
N PHE A 77 -15.32 0.48 5.55
CA PHE A 77 -14.56 -0.08 4.43
C PHE A 77 -15.25 -1.33 3.91
N ASP A 78 -15.40 -1.45 2.58
CA ASP A 78 -16.03 -2.62 1.98
C ASP A 78 -15.09 -3.84 2.07
N VAL A 79 -15.63 -4.94 2.58
CA VAL A 79 -14.92 -6.21 2.80
C VAL A 79 -15.49 -7.33 1.92
N SER A 80 -16.39 -7.01 0.99
CA SER A 80 -17.11 -7.98 0.15
C SER A 80 -16.20 -8.84 -0.73
N ASN A 81 -15.02 -8.33 -1.08
CA ASN A 81 -14.03 -9.01 -1.94
C ASN A 81 -12.85 -9.61 -1.15
N ILE A 82 -12.95 -9.69 0.18
CA ILE A 82 -11.97 -10.39 1.02
C ILE A 82 -12.44 -11.82 1.23
N ALA A 83 -11.70 -12.80 0.71
CA ALA A 83 -12.03 -14.21 0.86
C ALA A 83 -11.59 -14.73 2.23
N ILE A 84 -12.46 -15.51 2.89
CA ILE A 84 -12.11 -16.24 4.11
C ILE A 84 -11.50 -17.58 3.70
N CYS A 85 -10.28 -17.86 4.18
CA CYS A 85 -9.52 -19.05 3.86
C CYS A 85 -9.25 -19.92 5.10
N GLN A 86 -9.09 -21.22 4.89
CA GLN A 86 -8.72 -22.20 5.93
C GLN A 86 -7.20 -22.18 6.18
N ALA A 87 -6.68 -21.03 6.61
CA ALA A 87 -5.30 -20.81 7.04
C ALA A 87 -5.23 -19.61 8.01
N ASP A 88 -4.10 -19.41 8.68
CA ASP A 88 -3.93 -18.29 9.61
C ASP A 88 -3.90 -16.94 8.88
N THR A 89 -4.51 -15.91 9.46
CA THR A 89 -4.31 -14.51 9.04
C THR A 89 -2.85 -14.10 9.25
N GLY A 90 -2.31 -13.33 8.30
CA GLY A 90 -0.94 -12.82 8.38
C GLY A 90 -0.67 -11.99 9.64
N ILE A 91 0.55 -12.04 10.15
CA ILE A 91 1.03 -11.23 11.28
C ILE A 91 2.33 -10.56 10.89
N HIS A 92 2.42 -9.26 11.14
CA HIS A 92 3.65 -8.47 11.06
C HIS A 92 3.97 -7.93 12.45
N ILE A 93 5.23 -8.04 12.86
CA ILE A 93 5.69 -7.54 14.16
C ILE A 93 6.89 -6.63 13.93
N ALA A 94 6.80 -5.42 14.47
CA ALA A 94 7.90 -4.46 14.48
C ALA A 94 8.24 -4.00 15.90
N TYR A 95 9.54 -3.82 16.14
CA TYR A 95 10.09 -3.25 17.37
C TYR A 95 10.82 -1.95 17.04
N ASN A 96 10.34 -0.83 17.59
CA ASN A 96 10.84 0.52 17.30
C ASN A 96 11.07 0.75 15.80
N GLU A 97 10.04 0.50 14.99
CA GLU A 97 10.01 0.74 13.53
C GLU A 97 10.91 -0.20 12.70
N ARG A 98 11.54 -1.18 13.35
CA ARG A 98 12.22 -2.28 12.69
C ARG A 98 11.33 -3.52 12.65
N THR A 99 11.04 -4.02 11.46
CA THR A 99 10.39 -5.33 11.29
C THR A 99 11.27 -6.42 11.90
N ILE A 100 10.70 -7.22 12.81
CA ILE A 100 11.39 -8.33 13.49
C ILE A 100 10.81 -9.70 13.14
N ALA A 101 9.54 -9.77 12.74
CA ALA A 101 8.91 -11.01 12.33
C ALA A 101 7.76 -10.76 11.34
N VAL A 102 7.63 -11.66 10.37
CA VAL A 102 6.49 -11.70 9.45
C VAL A 102 6.06 -13.14 9.27
N LYS A 103 4.81 -13.45 9.61
CA LYS A 103 4.14 -14.71 9.25
C LYS A 103 3.09 -14.38 8.20
N ARG A 104 3.23 -14.94 7.00
CA ARG A 104 2.42 -14.51 5.85
C ARG A 104 1.02 -15.12 5.82
N GLY A 105 0.86 -16.38 6.24
CA GLY A 105 -0.45 -17.00 6.37
C GLY A 105 -1.22 -17.01 5.05
N THR A 106 -2.47 -16.56 5.05
CA THR A 106 -3.33 -16.45 3.86
C THR A 106 -2.74 -15.63 2.71
N ASN A 107 -1.76 -14.78 2.96
CA ASN A 107 -1.09 -13.98 1.92
C ASN A 107 -0.17 -14.80 1.00
N ASP A 108 0.07 -16.08 1.30
CA ASP A 108 0.74 -17.02 0.39
C ASP A 108 -0.24 -17.82 -0.48
N LEU A 109 -1.55 -17.67 -0.25
CA LEU A 109 -2.58 -18.28 -1.07
C LEU A 109 -2.93 -17.35 -2.25
N PRO A 110 -3.25 -17.89 -3.44
CA PRO A 110 -3.70 -17.09 -4.57
C PRO A 110 -5.00 -16.34 -4.22
N VAL A 111 -5.09 -15.08 -4.62
CA VAL A 111 -6.30 -14.27 -4.38
C VAL A 111 -7.31 -14.55 -5.47
N LYS A 112 -8.57 -14.80 -5.10
CA LYS A 112 -9.65 -14.97 -6.06
C LYS A 112 -9.99 -13.63 -6.71
N LEU A 113 -9.68 -13.49 -7.99
CA LEU A 113 -9.96 -12.26 -8.74
C LEU A 113 -11.27 -12.38 -9.53
N ASN A 114 -12.02 -11.29 -9.61
CA ASN A 114 -13.10 -11.14 -10.57
C ASN A 114 -12.61 -10.24 -11.72
N HIS A 115 -12.15 -10.86 -12.80
CA HIS A 115 -11.59 -10.13 -13.94
C HIS A 115 -12.57 -9.12 -14.55
N GLN A 116 -13.87 -9.43 -14.62
CA GLN A 116 -14.86 -8.50 -15.16
C GLN A 116 -14.97 -7.24 -14.31
N ILE A 117 -14.94 -7.40 -12.98
CA ILE A 117 -14.96 -6.28 -12.05
C ILE A 117 -13.65 -5.49 -12.13
N LEU A 118 -12.49 -6.15 -12.13
CA LEU A 118 -11.19 -5.48 -12.26
C LEU A 118 -11.08 -4.69 -13.57
N SER A 119 -11.55 -5.27 -14.69
CA SER A 119 -11.61 -4.58 -15.99
C SER A 119 -12.58 -3.39 -16.00
N SER A 120 -13.49 -3.27 -15.02
CA SER A 120 -14.37 -2.11 -14.89
C SER A 120 -13.75 -0.95 -14.10
N CYS A 121 -12.64 -1.17 -13.40
CA CYS A 121 -11.95 -0.14 -12.63
C CYS A 121 -11.22 0.85 -13.55
N ASP A 122 -11.06 2.09 -13.09
CA ASP A 122 -10.30 3.14 -13.79
C ASP A 122 -8.79 2.88 -13.69
N ALA A 123 -8.34 2.33 -12.55
CA ALA A 123 -6.96 1.92 -12.31
C ALA A 123 -6.92 0.68 -11.41
N ILE A 124 -5.79 -0.03 -11.45
CA ILE A 124 -5.53 -1.19 -10.59
C ILE A 124 -4.21 -1.00 -9.86
N PHE A 125 -4.17 -1.29 -8.56
CA PHE A 125 -2.94 -1.41 -7.78
C PHE A 125 -2.75 -2.88 -7.37
N VAL A 126 -1.52 -3.36 -7.48
CA VAL A 126 -1.10 -4.66 -6.93
C VAL A 126 0.28 -4.56 -6.32
N ASN A 127 0.51 -5.26 -5.20
CA ASN A 127 1.83 -5.36 -4.58
C ASN A 127 2.29 -6.81 -4.46
N THR A 128 3.50 -7.02 -3.96
CA THR A 128 4.08 -8.37 -3.83
C THR A 128 3.77 -9.05 -2.50
N GLU A 129 2.83 -8.52 -1.71
CA GLU A 129 2.30 -9.24 -0.56
C GLU A 129 1.36 -10.38 -0.95
N VAL A 130 0.97 -10.51 -2.22
CA VAL A 130 0.29 -11.69 -2.77
C VAL A 130 1.29 -12.58 -3.53
N PRO A 131 0.93 -13.83 -3.87
CA PRO A 131 1.79 -14.70 -4.68
C PRO A 131 2.05 -14.13 -6.08
N LEU A 132 3.20 -14.50 -6.68
CA LEU A 132 3.59 -14.05 -8.02
C LEU A 132 2.53 -14.38 -9.08
N GLU A 133 1.88 -15.54 -8.97
CA GLU A 133 0.80 -15.93 -9.88
C GLU A 133 -0.38 -14.95 -9.87
N THR A 134 -0.77 -14.44 -8.69
CA THR A 134 -1.79 -13.40 -8.57
C THR A 134 -1.32 -12.08 -9.19
N VAL A 135 -0.06 -11.69 -8.99
CA VAL A 135 0.49 -10.49 -9.62
C VAL A 135 0.44 -10.61 -11.16
N VAL A 136 0.88 -11.74 -11.71
CA VAL A 136 0.83 -12.02 -13.15
C VAL A 136 -0.62 -12.03 -13.66
N GLU A 137 -1.54 -12.60 -12.89
CA GLU A 137 -2.97 -12.63 -13.23
C GLU A 137 -3.57 -11.21 -13.30
N VAL A 138 -3.21 -10.32 -12.37
CA VAL A 138 -3.60 -8.90 -12.40
C VAL A 138 -3.02 -8.18 -13.62
N LEU A 139 -1.74 -8.40 -13.93
CA LEU A 139 -1.09 -7.75 -15.07
C LEU A 139 -1.71 -8.17 -16.41
N LYS A 140 -2.23 -9.39 -16.49
CA LYS A 140 -2.95 -9.92 -17.66
C LYS A 140 -4.40 -9.42 -17.79
N VAL A 141 -4.87 -8.51 -16.94
CA VAL A 141 -6.21 -7.91 -17.10
C VAL A 141 -6.23 -7.04 -18.37
N HIS A 142 -6.49 -7.67 -19.51
CA HIS A 142 -6.49 -7.06 -20.82
C HIS A 142 -7.65 -6.05 -20.96
N ARG A 143 -7.32 -4.75 -21.16
CA ARG A 143 -8.18 -3.66 -21.69
C ARG A 143 -7.55 -2.26 -21.46
N ASN A 144 -6.28 -2.05 -21.84
CA ASN A 144 -5.60 -0.74 -21.73
C ASN A 144 -5.79 -0.09 -20.35
N LYS A 145 -5.69 -0.89 -19.28
CA LYS A 145 -5.85 -0.39 -17.92
C LYS A 145 -4.50 0.07 -17.40
N LYS A 146 -4.54 1.22 -16.71
CA LYS A 146 -3.39 1.71 -15.97
C LYS A 146 -3.22 0.87 -14.72
N ILE A 147 -2.10 0.15 -14.66
CA ILE A 147 -1.76 -0.71 -13.52
C ILE A 147 -0.58 -0.10 -12.77
N PHE A 148 -0.67 -0.07 -11.45
CA PHE A 148 0.42 0.27 -10.55
C PHE A 148 0.90 -1.00 -9.86
N LEU A 149 2.15 -1.36 -10.09
CA LEU A 149 2.80 -2.49 -9.44
C LEU A 149 3.78 -1.97 -8.40
N GLU A 150 3.50 -2.19 -7.11
CA GLU A 150 4.49 -2.03 -6.07
C GLU A 150 5.37 -3.28 -6.02
N ALA A 151 6.67 -3.13 -6.29
CA ALA A 151 7.64 -4.22 -6.34
C ALA A 151 8.00 -4.78 -4.93
N GLY A 152 7.53 -4.11 -3.88
CA GLY A 152 7.74 -4.46 -2.49
C GLY A 152 6.51 -5.05 -1.78
N PRO A 153 6.71 -5.62 -0.58
CA PRO A 153 7.98 -5.81 0.12
C PRO A 153 8.72 -7.11 -0.29
N ARG A 154 8.09 -7.99 -1.09
CA ARG A 154 8.72 -9.23 -1.59
C ARG A 154 9.41 -9.01 -2.93
N ARG A 155 10.71 -9.29 -2.95
CA ARG A 155 11.56 -9.22 -4.17
C ARG A 155 11.39 -10.46 -5.05
N ILE A 156 10.15 -10.68 -5.51
CA ILE A 156 9.71 -11.83 -6.33
C ILE A 156 9.40 -11.44 -7.79
N CYS A 157 9.31 -10.14 -8.10
CA CYS A 157 9.12 -9.66 -9.46
C CYS A 157 10.48 -9.42 -10.13
N GLU A 158 10.53 -9.73 -11.43
CA GLU A 158 11.67 -9.47 -12.32
C GLU A 158 11.17 -8.70 -13.55
N ASP A 159 12.07 -8.09 -14.32
CA ASP A 159 11.73 -7.23 -15.45
C ASP A 159 10.78 -7.87 -16.47
N ALA A 160 10.89 -9.18 -16.69
CA ALA A 160 10.04 -9.93 -17.61
C ALA A 160 8.54 -9.83 -17.26
N ILE A 161 8.18 -9.58 -15.99
CA ILE A 161 6.78 -9.48 -15.56
C ILE A 161 6.05 -8.30 -16.22
N LYS A 162 6.78 -7.23 -16.57
CA LYS A 162 6.21 -6.04 -17.21
C LYS A 162 5.65 -6.34 -18.60
N ALA A 163 6.13 -7.38 -19.27
CA ALA A 163 5.64 -7.79 -20.59
C ALA A 163 4.18 -8.27 -20.58
N PHE A 164 3.59 -8.55 -19.40
CA PHE A 164 2.19 -8.96 -19.28
C PHE A 164 1.20 -7.79 -19.38
N ALA A 165 1.65 -6.53 -19.23
CA ALA A 165 0.80 -5.34 -19.21
C ALA A 165 1.31 -4.27 -20.19
N GLU A 166 0.38 -3.55 -20.83
CA GLU A 166 0.72 -2.48 -21.78
C GLU A 166 1.01 -1.13 -21.09
N ASP A 167 0.26 -0.80 -20.03
CA ASP A 167 0.41 0.44 -19.24
C ASP A 167 0.58 0.09 -17.76
N VAL A 168 1.83 -0.19 -17.38
CA VAL A 168 2.22 -0.49 -16.00
C VAL A 168 3.23 0.55 -15.50
N VAL A 169 2.94 1.13 -14.34
CA VAL A 169 3.87 1.96 -13.57
C VAL A 169 4.38 1.14 -12.41
N THR A 170 5.68 0.93 -12.37
CA THR A 170 6.37 0.17 -11.33
C THR A 170 6.96 1.08 -10.27
N ILE A 171 6.64 0.80 -9.00
CA ILE A 171 7.07 1.59 -7.84
C ILE A 171 7.83 0.67 -6.89
N GLY A 172 8.97 1.09 -6.39
CA GLY A 172 9.73 0.32 -5.40
C GLY A 172 10.74 1.18 -4.65
N ASN A 173 11.41 0.61 -3.67
CA ASN A 173 12.60 1.21 -3.04
C ASN A 173 13.90 0.72 -3.70
N LEU A 174 15.04 1.26 -3.25
CA LEU A 174 16.35 0.90 -3.78
C LEU A 174 16.65 -0.61 -3.79
N GLN A 175 16.21 -1.36 -2.77
CA GLN A 175 16.45 -2.81 -2.68
C GLN A 175 15.50 -3.61 -3.56
N GLU A 176 14.24 -3.17 -3.66
CA GLU A 176 13.23 -3.80 -4.52
C GLU A 176 13.59 -3.66 -5.99
N CYS A 177 14.13 -2.49 -6.36
CA CYS A 177 14.51 -2.21 -7.74
C CYS A 177 15.83 -2.87 -8.19
N GLU A 178 16.44 -3.73 -7.35
CA GLU A 178 17.60 -4.55 -7.74
C GLU A 178 17.23 -5.67 -8.73
N LYS A 179 15.99 -6.19 -8.65
CA LYS A 179 15.51 -7.29 -9.52
C LYS A 179 14.59 -6.85 -10.64
N ILE A 180 13.96 -5.70 -10.47
CA ILE A 180 13.03 -5.10 -11.42
C ILE A 180 13.36 -3.63 -11.56
N ARG A 181 13.49 -3.14 -12.79
CA ARG A 181 13.62 -1.72 -13.05
C ARG A 181 12.27 -1.05 -12.75
N CYS A 182 12.24 -0.27 -11.68
CA CYS A 182 11.10 0.55 -11.30
C CYS A 182 11.11 1.91 -12.03
N ASP A 183 9.94 2.39 -12.44
CA ASP A 183 9.76 3.76 -12.95
C ASP A 183 9.94 4.79 -11.82
N VAL A 184 9.40 4.47 -10.64
CA VAL A 184 9.49 5.28 -9.43
C VAL A 184 10.30 4.57 -8.36
N VAL A 185 11.32 5.25 -7.83
CA VAL A 185 12.18 4.73 -6.77
C VAL A 185 12.08 5.58 -5.52
N LYS A 186 11.53 5.01 -4.46
CA LYS A 186 11.44 5.54 -3.10
C LYS A 186 12.83 5.48 -2.45
N MET A 187 13.34 6.61 -1.96
CA MET A 187 14.70 6.72 -1.39
C MET A 187 14.67 7.12 0.10
N GLY A 188 13.54 6.92 0.77
CA GLY A 188 13.35 7.29 2.18
C GLY A 188 13.46 8.80 2.39
N TYR A 189 14.19 9.22 3.43
CA TYR A 189 14.43 10.63 3.74
C TYR A 189 15.22 11.39 2.67
N LYS A 190 15.82 10.69 1.69
CA LYS A 190 16.49 11.29 0.54
C LYS A 190 15.51 11.73 -0.55
N GLY A 191 14.22 11.40 -0.41
CA GLY A 191 13.17 11.73 -1.37
C GLY A 191 12.83 10.59 -2.30
N ALA A 192 12.60 10.89 -3.57
CA ALA A 192 12.24 9.90 -4.58
C ALA A 192 12.63 10.35 -5.98
N LYS A 193 12.75 9.38 -6.90
CA LYS A 193 12.95 9.64 -8.32
C LYS A 193 11.86 8.98 -9.17
N TRP A 194 11.55 9.60 -10.31
CA TRP A 194 10.75 9.04 -11.38
C TRP A 194 11.50 9.20 -12.69
N ASP A 195 12.04 8.12 -13.25
CA ASP A 195 13.01 8.20 -14.35
C ASP A 195 14.18 9.16 -14.00
N GLU A 196 14.37 10.22 -14.80
CA GLU A 196 15.38 11.26 -14.59
C GLU A 196 14.93 12.39 -13.63
N LEU A 197 13.64 12.45 -13.31
CA LEU A 197 13.10 13.44 -12.38
C LEU A 197 13.44 13.04 -10.94
N PHE A 198 14.11 13.94 -10.21
CA PHE A 198 14.43 13.75 -8.81
C PHE A 198 13.75 14.81 -7.95
N VAL A 199 13.13 14.37 -6.85
CA VAL A 199 12.60 15.23 -5.79
C VAL A 199 13.34 14.87 -4.50
N GLU A 200 14.03 15.86 -3.95
CA GLU A 200 14.78 15.73 -2.72
C GLU A 200 13.84 15.68 -1.50
N GLY A 201 14.19 14.83 -0.53
CA GLY A 201 13.62 14.89 0.82
C GLY A 201 14.39 15.89 1.70
N ASP A 202 14.00 16.04 2.95
CA ASP A 202 14.67 16.98 3.87
C ASP A 202 15.98 16.44 4.49
N GLY A 203 16.40 15.23 4.10
CA GLY A 203 17.63 14.62 4.58
C GLY A 203 17.56 14.07 6.00
N GLN A 204 16.40 14.10 6.67
CA GLN A 204 16.27 13.72 8.07
C GLN A 204 15.61 12.35 8.26
N GLU A 205 16.28 11.48 9.02
CA GLU A 205 15.69 10.21 9.46
C GLU A 205 14.67 10.46 10.58
N TYR A 206 13.40 10.31 10.24
CA TYR A 206 12.31 10.40 11.20
C TYR A 206 12.02 9.07 11.88
N LYS A 207 11.41 9.18 13.06
CA LYS A 207 11.17 8.04 13.93
C LYS A 207 10.21 7.04 13.30
N TYR A 208 9.03 7.47 12.82
CA TYR A 208 7.92 6.56 12.51
C TYR A 208 7.77 6.30 11.00
N THR A 209 8.65 5.48 10.43
CA THR A 209 8.76 5.24 8.99
C THR A 209 7.86 4.12 8.44
N ILE A 210 7.35 3.19 9.27
CA ILE A 210 6.50 2.09 8.79
C ILE A 210 5.20 2.66 8.20
N GLY A 211 4.87 2.22 6.98
CA GLY A 211 3.72 2.69 6.20
C GLY A 211 3.95 3.98 5.42
N CYS A 212 5.11 4.64 5.54
CA CYS A 212 5.43 5.81 4.71
C CYS A 212 5.53 5.46 3.21
N GLY A 213 5.96 4.23 2.88
CA GLY A 213 5.98 3.74 1.50
C GLY A 213 4.56 3.61 0.92
N ASP A 214 3.66 2.96 1.66
CA ASP A 214 2.24 2.84 1.27
C ASP A 214 1.58 4.21 1.11
N LEU A 215 1.89 5.13 2.04
CA LEU A 215 1.36 6.51 2.04
C LEU A 215 1.86 7.29 0.82
N PHE A 216 3.14 7.15 0.51
CA PHE A 216 3.74 7.72 -0.69
C PHE A 216 3.02 7.19 -1.94
N ASP A 217 2.79 5.88 -2.04
CA ASP A 217 2.15 5.27 -3.20
C ASP A 217 0.71 5.80 -3.37
N VAL A 218 -0.06 5.90 -2.28
CA VAL A 218 -1.42 6.46 -2.30
C VAL A 218 -1.43 7.89 -2.83
N ILE A 219 -0.58 8.78 -2.30
CA ILE A 219 -0.56 10.19 -2.70
C ILE A 219 -0.07 10.36 -4.14
N LEU A 220 0.97 9.62 -4.53
CA LEU A 220 1.51 9.65 -5.88
C LEU A 220 0.45 9.24 -6.89
N ILE A 221 -0.21 8.10 -6.64
CA ILE A 221 -1.20 7.53 -7.55
C ILE A 221 -2.45 8.40 -7.60
N ASP A 222 -2.97 8.87 -6.47
CA ASP A 222 -4.12 9.79 -6.41
C ASP A 222 -3.87 11.05 -7.25
N CYS A 223 -2.71 11.69 -7.03
CA CYS A 223 -2.34 12.90 -7.76
C CYS A 223 -2.23 12.63 -9.28
N LEU A 224 -1.60 11.52 -9.66
CA LEU A 224 -1.41 11.17 -11.06
C LEU A 224 -2.74 10.87 -11.75
N LEU A 225 -3.63 10.14 -11.08
CA LEU A 225 -4.95 9.82 -11.60
C LEU A 225 -5.83 11.07 -11.74
N LYS A 226 -5.63 12.08 -10.88
CA LYS A 226 -6.27 13.41 -10.99
C LYS A 226 -5.62 14.33 -12.04
N GLY A 227 -4.69 13.82 -12.85
CA GLY A 227 -4.05 14.56 -13.94
C GLY A 227 -2.92 15.48 -13.50
N GLY A 228 -2.36 15.28 -12.30
CA GLY A 228 -1.17 16.00 -11.86
C GLY A 228 0.07 15.66 -12.70
N SER A 229 1.00 16.60 -12.79
CA SER A 229 2.29 16.34 -13.44
C SER A 229 3.12 15.35 -12.61
N ARG A 230 4.03 14.60 -13.26
CA ARG A 230 4.93 13.67 -12.54
C ARG A 230 5.69 14.36 -11.42
N GLU A 231 6.16 15.59 -11.66
CA GLU A 231 6.88 16.40 -10.68
C GLU A 231 6.01 16.79 -9.49
N ASP A 232 4.81 17.31 -9.72
CA ASP A 232 3.90 17.70 -8.63
C ASP A 232 3.49 16.50 -7.79
N CYS A 233 3.21 15.36 -8.43
CA CYS A 233 2.82 14.15 -7.73
C CYS A 233 3.96 13.57 -6.90
N LEU A 234 5.19 13.59 -7.42
CA LEU A 234 6.36 13.14 -6.69
C LEU A 234 6.66 14.07 -5.49
N LYS A 235 6.58 15.40 -5.68
CA LYS A 235 6.72 16.40 -4.61
C LYS A 235 5.71 16.19 -3.49
N LYS A 236 4.43 16.03 -3.83
CA LYS A 236 3.36 15.78 -2.85
C LYS A 236 3.59 14.49 -2.08
N ALA A 237 3.94 13.41 -2.77
CA ALA A 237 4.16 12.11 -2.14
C ALA A 237 5.34 12.14 -1.16
N VAL A 238 6.47 12.75 -1.53
CA VAL A 238 7.62 12.95 -0.63
C VAL A 238 7.22 13.79 0.58
N LEU A 239 6.60 14.96 0.37
CA LEU A 239 6.22 15.88 1.44
C LEU A 239 5.29 15.21 2.46
N VAL A 240 4.20 14.59 2.01
CA VAL A 240 3.21 13.98 2.90
C VAL A 240 3.82 12.80 3.68
N ALA A 241 4.59 11.93 3.01
CA ALA A 241 5.25 10.81 3.67
C ALA A 241 6.24 11.26 4.74
N GLN A 242 7.01 12.30 4.44
CA GLN A 242 7.97 12.91 5.35
C GLN A 242 7.30 13.52 6.58
N GLU A 243 6.27 14.35 6.38
CA GLU A 243 5.63 15.02 7.50
C GLU A 243 4.91 14.03 8.44
N MET A 244 4.26 12.99 7.90
CA MET A 244 3.61 11.98 8.73
C MET A 244 4.61 11.07 9.46
N ALA A 245 5.82 10.89 8.92
CA ALA A 245 6.89 10.12 9.58
C ALA A 245 7.35 10.76 10.91
N LYS A 246 7.19 12.08 11.07
CA LYS A 246 7.63 12.82 12.25
C LYS A 246 6.89 12.41 13.52
N SER A 247 5.60 12.09 13.42
CA SER A 247 4.74 11.98 14.61
C SER A 247 3.72 10.83 14.58
N ILE A 248 3.43 10.23 13.42
CA ILE A 248 2.32 9.28 13.30
C ILE A 248 2.83 7.83 13.33
N LYS A 249 2.55 7.13 14.43
CA LYS A 249 2.82 5.70 14.60
C LYS A 249 1.87 4.83 13.78
N GLY A 250 2.38 3.70 13.28
CA GLY A 250 1.61 2.65 12.59
C GLY A 250 1.15 3.02 11.18
N ALA A 251 1.19 2.05 10.26
CA ALA A 251 0.87 2.28 8.85
C ALA A 251 -0.61 2.61 8.63
N PHE A 252 -1.52 1.80 9.18
CA PHE A 252 -2.95 2.00 9.00
C PHE A 252 -3.46 3.30 9.64
N ASN A 253 -2.85 3.71 10.76
CA ASN A 253 -3.17 4.98 11.41
C ASN A 253 -2.71 6.19 10.58
N LYS A 254 -1.58 6.11 9.85
CA LYS A 254 -1.21 7.13 8.85
C LYS A 254 -2.31 7.28 7.80
N MET A 255 -2.84 6.18 7.28
CA MET A 255 -3.95 6.22 6.32
C MET A 255 -5.23 6.78 6.92
N ARG A 256 -5.55 6.44 8.18
CA ARG A 256 -6.72 6.94 8.89
C ARG A 256 -6.73 8.46 9.00
N LEU A 257 -5.57 9.07 9.21
CA LEU A 257 -5.39 10.52 9.35
C LEU A 257 -5.14 11.25 8.01
N LEU A 258 -5.03 10.52 6.90
CA LEU A 258 -4.61 11.04 5.60
C LEU A 258 -5.45 12.21 5.11
N ALA A 259 -6.78 12.09 5.10
CA ALA A 259 -7.66 13.14 4.57
C ALA A 259 -7.50 14.47 5.35
N ALA A 260 -7.55 14.39 6.68
CA ALA A 260 -7.38 15.56 7.55
C ALA A 260 -5.95 16.15 7.49
N PHE A 261 -4.96 15.32 7.14
CA PHE A 261 -3.58 15.75 6.95
C PHE A 261 -3.38 16.45 5.60
N ALA A 262 -3.90 15.86 4.53
CA ALA A 262 -3.81 16.39 3.17
C ALA A 262 -4.52 17.75 3.03
N GLU A 263 -5.67 17.94 3.67
CA GLU A 263 -6.39 19.24 3.70
C GLU A 263 -5.58 20.38 4.35
N LYS A 264 -4.62 20.07 5.22
CA LYS A 264 -3.77 21.08 5.89
C LYS A 264 -2.49 21.40 5.11
N MET A 265 -2.13 20.56 4.15
CA MET A 265 -0.84 20.59 3.44
C MET A 265 -0.99 20.98 1.96
N LEU A 266 -2.21 20.97 1.43
CA LEU A 266 -2.59 21.31 0.04
C LEU A 266 -3.56 22.48 0.01
#